data_AF-A0AAQ6A5S9-F1
#
_entry.id   AF-A0AAQ6A5S9-F1
#
_cell.length_a   1.000
_cell.length_b   1.000
_cell.length_c   1.000
_cell.angle_alpha   90.00
_cell.angle_beta   90.00
_cell.angle_gamma   90.00
#
_symmetry.space_group_name_H-M   'P 1'
#
loop_
_entity.id
_entity.type
_entity.pdbx_description
1 polymer ?
#
loop_
_entity_poly.entity_id
_entity_poly.type
_entity_poly.pdbx_seq_one_letter_code
_entity_poly.pdbx_strand_id
1 'polypeptide(L)'
;MTSAGGIQIPSRLPLLLTHEGVLLPGSTVRFSVGSPRNMQLVSQRLLKGTSLKSTIIGVIPNTRDPEHDTDDLPTLHKIGTAGIAVQVVGSNWPKPHYTLLITGLCRFSVSSLLKERPFVLAEVQVLCCLTRLLAVFLYFRFITATYWAGVFISVTSVPEIRELRKV
;
A
#
# COMPACT_ATOMS: atom_id res chain seq x y z
N MET A 1 -5.21 16.91 26.62
CA MET A 1 -3.87 16.28 26.71
C MET A 1 -3.36 16.10 25.28
N THR A 2 -2.13 16.54 25.05
CA THR A 2 -1.58 17.10 23.81
C THR A 2 -1.22 16.07 22.74
N SER A 3 -1.75 16.29 21.53
CA SER A 3 -1.13 16.11 20.21
C SER A 3 0.13 15.24 20.08
N ALA A 4 -0.04 13.97 19.69
CA ALA A 4 0.99 13.22 18.98
C ALA A 4 0.50 13.01 17.54
N GLY A 5 0.90 13.91 16.63
CA GLY A 5 0.67 13.80 15.19
C GLY A 5 1.51 12.70 14.54
N GLY A 6 1.47 11.49 15.11
CA GLY A 6 2.09 10.29 14.59
C GLY A 6 1.05 9.42 13.90
N ILE A 7 1.46 8.69 12.86
CA ILE A 7 0.63 7.69 12.21
C ILE A 7 0.33 6.59 13.24
N GLN A 8 -0.88 6.59 13.81
CA GLN A 8 -1.34 5.52 14.69
C GLN A 8 -1.86 4.36 13.84
N ILE A 9 -1.20 3.21 13.98
CA ILE A 9 -1.59 1.99 13.28
C ILE A 9 -2.72 1.33 14.07
N PRO A 10 -3.88 1.05 13.44
CA PRO A 10 -4.99 0.41 14.14
C PRO A 10 -4.63 -1.02 14.53
N SER A 11 -5.11 -1.48 15.69
CA SER A 11 -4.92 -2.86 16.16
C SER A 11 -5.61 -3.91 15.29
N ARG A 12 -6.50 -3.50 14.39
CA ARG A 12 -7.18 -4.38 13.42
C ARG A 12 -6.71 -4.03 12.02
N LEU A 13 -6.04 -4.97 11.36
CA LEU A 13 -5.53 -4.77 10.02
C LEU A 13 -6.01 -5.88 9.08
N PRO A 14 -6.39 -5.53 7.83
CA PRO A 14 -6.53 -6.52 6.78
C PRO A 14 -5.13 -7.05 6.44
N LEU A 15 -4.99 -8.36 6.36
CA LEU A 15 -3.73 -9.03 6.06
C LEU A 15 -3.69 -9.40 4.57
N LEU A 16 -2.62 -8.97 3.92
CA LEU A 16 -2.21 -9.39 2.60
C LEU A 16 -1.21 -10.54 2.77
N LEU A 17 -1.57 -11.72 2.26
CA LEU A 17 -0.68 -12.87 2.26
C LEU A 17 0.13 -12.87 0.98
N THR A 18 1.45 -12.93 1.11
CA THR A 18 2.35 -12.92 -0.03
C THR A 18 3.41 -14.00 0.11
N HIS A 19 3.76 -14.60 -1.02
CA HIS A 19 4.87 -15.53 -1.14
C HIS A 19 6.09 -14.88 -1.82
N GLU A 20 5.91 -13.74 -2.49
CA GLU A 20 6.94 -13.07 -3.30
C GLU A 20 7.72 -12.01 -2.50
N GLY A 21 8.37 -12.46 -1.42
CA GLY A 21 9.31 -11.63 -0.65
C GLY A 21 8.77 -11.03 0.65
N VAL A 22 9.62 -10.23 1.31
CA VAL A 22 9.37 -9.66 2.64
C VAL A 22 9.34 -8.14 2.57
N LEU A 23 8.31 -7.52 3.14
CA LEU A 23 8.26 -6.08 3.30
C LEU A 23 9.05 -5.66 4.54
N LEU A 24 10.04 -4.78 4.38
CA LEU A 24 10.79 -4.21 5.50
C LEU A 24 10.27 -2.82 5.86
N PRO A 25 10.28 -2.43 7.15
CA PRO A 25 9.99 -1.06 7.58
C PRO A 25 10.87 -0.04 6.84
N GLY A 26 10.28 1.04 6.31
CA GLY A 26 10.96 2.08 5.54
C GLY A 26 11.19 1.74 4.05
N SER A 27 10.99 0.49 3.63
CA SER A 27 11.11 0.08 2.23
C SER A 27 9.79 0.24 1.47
N THR A 28 9.85 0.44 0.15
CA THR A 28 8.68 0.41 -0.72
C THR A 28 8.84 -0.72 -1.74
N VAL A 29 7.89 -1.63 -1.77
CA VAL A 29 7.93 -2.85 -2.60
C VAL A 29 6.63 -2.96 -3.39
N ARG A 30 6.72 -3.52 -4.60
CA ARG A 30 5.56 -3.85 -5.42
C ARG A 30 5.16 -5.30 -5.16
N PHE A 31 3.89 -5.53 -4.83
CA PHE A 31 3.34 -6.86 -4.66
C PHE A 31 2.35 -7.14 -5.76
N SER A 32 2.55 -8.25 -6.48
CA SER A 32 1.57 -8.78 -7.42
C SER A 32 0.53 -9.59 -6.65
N VAL A 33 -0.74 -9.31 -6.94
CA VAL A 33 -1.88 -9.85 -6.20
C VAL A 33 -2.83 -10.50 -7.19
N GLY A 34 -2.77 -11.84 -7.26
CA GLY A 34 -3.62 -12.66 -8.13
C GLY A 34 -4.58 -13.61 -7.39
N SER A 35 -4.41 -13.78 -6.08
CA SER A 35 -5.30 -14.64 -5.28
C SER A 35 -6.68 -14.00 -5.09
N PRO A 36 -7.78 -14.77 -5.22
CA PRO A 36 -9.15 -14.24 -5.07
C PRO A 36 -9.35 -13.50 -3.74
N ARG A 37 -8.87 -14.07 -2.63
CA ARG A 37 -8.95 -13.47 -1.28
C ARG A 37 -8.27 -12.10 -1.21
N ASN A 38 -7.08 -11.98 -1.77
CA ASN A 38 -6.34 -10.72 -1.78
C ASN A 38 -6.93 -9.70 -2.79
N MET A 39 -7.48 -10.16 -3.92
CA MET A 39 -8.22 -9.28 -4.83
C MET A 39 -9.49 -8.71 -4.16
N GLN A 40 -10.16 -9.49 -3.32
CA GLN A 40 -11.28 -9.02 -2.51
C GLN A 40 -10.85 -7.96 -1.48
N LEU A 41 -9.67 -8.12 -0.85
CA LEU A 41 -9.09 -7.09 0.01
C LEU A 41 -8.88 -5.78 -0.74
N VAL A 42 -8.24 -5.83 -1.92
CA VAL A 42 -7.96 -4.65 -2.75
C VAL A 42 -9.24 -3.97 -3.19
N SER A 43 -10.18 -4.71 -3.78
CA SER A 43 -11.45 -4.17 -4.25
C SER A 43 -12.29 -3.58 -3.11
N GLN A 44 -12.36 -4.24 -1.96
CA GLN A 44 -13.21 -3.79 -0.86
C GLN A 44 -12.60 -2.66 -0.02
N ARG A 45 -11.27 -2.61 0.13
CA ARG A 45 -10.60 -1.60 0.98
C ARG A 45 -9.99 -0.44 0.21
N LEU A 46 -9.49 -0.68 -1.00
CA LEU A 46 -8.77 0.32 -1.79
C LEU A 46 -9.63 0.95 -2.88
N LEU A 47 -10.58 0.20 -3.48
CA LEU A 47 -11.42 0.71 -4.57
C LEU A 47 -12.80 1.23 -4.13
N LYS A 48 -13.35 0.79 -2.99
CA LYS A 48 -14.65 1.27 -2.48
C LYS A 48 -14.60 2.64 -1.78
N GLY A 49 -13.41 3.13 -1.42
CA GLY A 49 -13.26 4.48 -0.85
C GLY A 49 -13.26 5.52 -1.97
N THR A 50 -14.13 6.53 -1.87
CA THR A 50 -14.31 7.65 -2.83
C THR A 50 -13.08 8.58 -2.98
N SER A 51 -11.92 8.16 -2.51
CA SER A 51 -10.63 8.79 -2.73
C SER A 51 -9.57 7.73 -2.44
N LEU A 52 -8.44 7.72 -3.15
CA LEU A 52 -7.27 6.87 -2.88
C LEU A 52 -6.67 7.22 -1.51
N LYS A 53 -7.41 6.91 -0.43
CA LYS A 53 -6.96 7.12 0.93
C LYS A 53 -5.98 5.99 1.22
N SER A 54 -4.72 6.37 1.37
CA SER A 54 -3.62 5.55 1.89
C SER A 54 -4.13 4.64 3.01
N THR A 55 -4.38 3.37 2.67
CA THR A 55 -4.93 2.41 3.62
C THR A 55 -3.79 1.61 4.21
N ILE A 56 -3.80 1.49 5.54
CA ILE A 56 -2.83 0.66 6.26
C ILE A 56 -3.29 -0.80 6.15
N ILE A 57 -2.38 -1.65 5.70
CA ILE A 57 -2.56 -3.09 5.54
C ILE A 57 -1.40 -3.82 6.22
N GLY A 58 -1.63 -5.05 6.68
CA GLY A 58 -0.58 -5.91 7.18
C GLY A 58 -0.08 -6.83 6.06
N VAL A 59 1.23 -6.96 5.88
CA VAL A 59 1.82 -7.92 4.95
C VAL A 59 2.42 -9.07 5.74
N ILE A 60 1.96 -10.29 5.47
CA ILE A 60 2.52 -11.52 6.02
C ILE A 60 3.34 -12.21 4.93
N PRO A 61 4.67 -12.32 5.09
CA PRO A 61 5.51 -13.00 4.12
C PRO A 61 5.37 -14.51 4.22
N ASN A 62 5.87 -15.20 3.19
CA ASN A 62 6.03 -16.65 3.13
C ASN A 62 4.77 -17.44 3.52
N THR A 63 3.61 -16.85 3.24
CA THR A 63 2.29 -17.47 3.43
C THR A 63 1.66 -17.52 2.06
N ARG A 64 1.66 -18.70 1.46
CA ARG A 64 1.02 -18.91 0.16
C ARG A 64 -0.48 -19.03 0.39
N ASP A 65 -1.26 -18.07 -0.10
CA ASP A 65 -2.70 -18.26 -0.17
C ASP A 65 -3.02 -19.50 -1.03
N PRO A 66 -3.87 -20.43 -0.56
CA PRO A 66 -4.36 -21.50 -1.41
C PRO A 66 -5.14 -20.90 -2.58
N GLU A 67 -5.05 -21.55 -3.74
CA GLU A 67 -5.70 -21.09 -4.97
C GLU A 67 -7.23 -21.19 -4.92
N HIS A 68 -7.76 -22.00 -3.99
CA HIS A 68 -9.19 -22.17 -3.75
C HIS A 68 -9.63 -21.43 -2.48
N ASP A 69 -10.69 -20.62 -2.59
CA ASP A 69 -11.32 -19.89 -1.47
C ASP A 69 -11.91 -20.80 -0.37
N THR A 70 -12.07 -22.10 -0.67
CA THR A 70 -12.61 -23.12 0.23
C THR A 70 -11.58 -23.70 1.18
N ASP A 71 -10.29 -23.58 0.88
CA ASP A 71 -9.23 -24.18 1.69
C ASP A 71 -9.00 -23.37 2.97
N ASP A 72 -8.74 -24.08 4.05
CA ASP A 72 -8.38 -23.50 5.35
C ASP A 72 -7.07 -22.72 5.25
N LEU A 73 -6.94 -21.66 6.05
CA LEU A 73 -5.74 -20.84 6.00
C LEU A 73 -4.52 -21.66 6.41
N PRO A 74 -3.41 -21.62 5.64
CA PRO A 74 -2.16 -22.21 6.08
C PRO A 74 -1.65 -21.49 7.32
N THR A 75 -0.72 -22.14 8.04
CA THR A 75 -0.10 -21.57 9.24
C THR A 75 0.53 -20.22 8.91
N LEU A 76 -0.09 -19.13 9.38
CA LEU A 76 0.45 -17.79 9.17
C LEU A 76 1.71 -17.60 10.00
N HIS A 77 2.64 -16.82 9.46
CA HIS A 77 3.73 -16.29 10.27
C HIS A 77 3.19 -15.35 11.35
N LYS A 78 3.67 -15.55 12.58
CA LYS A 78 3.26 -14.72 13.74
C LYS A 78 3.72 -13.28 13.63
N ILE A 79 4.68 -12.97 12.76
CA ILE A 79 5.27 -11.63 12.60
C ILE A 79 5.08 -11.18 11.16
N GLY A 80 4.59 -9.96 11.01
CA GLY A 80 4.40 -9.29 9.73
C GLY A 80 4.88 -7.85 9.74
N THR A 81 4.69 -7.17 8.61
CA THR A 81 5.02 -5.75 8.46
C THR A 81 3.78 -4.97 8.07
N ALA A 82 3.43 -3.96 8.88
CA ALA A 82 2.36 -3.03 8.56
C ALA A 82 2.89 -2.06 7.52
N GLY A 83 2.12 -1.82 6.47
CA GLY A 83 2.48 -0.93 5.39
C GLY A 83 1.29 -0.11 4.90
N ILE A 84 1.59 1.00 4.25
CA ILE A 84 0.59 1.82 3.56
C ILE A 84 0.59 1.41 2.09
N ALA A 85 -0.59 1.05 1.57
CA ALA A 85 -0.81 0.95 0.14
C ALA A 85 -0.90 2.36 -0.46
N VAL A 86 0.14 2.74 -1.22
CA VAL A 86 0.28 4.07 -1.83
C VAL A 86 -0.39 4.11 -3.20
N GLN A 87 -0.27 3.03 -3.97
CA GLN A 87 -0.80 2.96 -5.32
C GLN A 87 -1.32 1.55 -5.61
N VAL A 88 -2.39 1.49 -6.40
CA VAL A 88 -2.97 0.26 -6.93
C VAL A 88 -3.01 0.37 -8.43
N VAL A 89 -2.48 -0.63 -9.12
CA VAL A 89 -2.59 -0.76 -10.57
C VAL A 89 -3.34 -2.05 -10.86
N GLY A 90 -4.50 -1.95 -11.50
CA GLY A 90 -5.24 -3.12 -11.98
C GLY A 90 -4.88 -3.41 -13.43
N SER A 91 -4.53 -4.66 -13.73
CA SER A 91 -4.29 -5.14 -15.08
C SER A 91 -5.16 -6.37 -15.33
N ASN A 92 -5.95 -6.33 -16.40
CA ASN A 92 -6.98 -7.34 -16.67
C ASN A 92 -6.56 -8.41 -17.70
N TRP A 93 -5.27 -8.46 -18.06
CA TRP A 93 -4.75 -9.24 -19.18
C TRP A 93 -3.44 -9.93 -18.77
N PRO A 94 -3.24 -11.25 -18.97
CA PRO A 94 -4.15 -12.31 -19.43
C PRO A 94 -5.07 -12.91 -18.33
N LYS A 95 -4.83 -12.58 -17.06
CA LYS A 95 -5.71 -12.86 -15.90
C LYS A 95 -5.85 -11.56 -15.08
N PRO A 96 -6.99 -11.34 -14.39
CA PRO A 96 -7.14 -10.20 -13.49
C PRO A 96 -6.09 -10.27 -12.39
N HIS A 97 -5.21 -9.27 -12.33
CA HIS A 97 -4.24 -9.13 -11.25
C HIS A 97 -4.09 -7.66 -10.86
N TYR A 98 -3.85 -7.42 -9.59
CA TYR A 98 -3.54 -6.09 -9.07
C TYR A 98 -2.08 -6.03 -8.65
N THR A 99 -1.39 -4.95 -9.01
CA THR A 99 -0.08 -4.63 -8.48
C THR A 99 -0.22 -3.52 -7.44
N LEU A 100 0.16 -3.81 -6.20
CA LEU A 100 0.12 -2.86 -5.09
C LEU A 100 1.52 -2.30 -4.83
N LEU A 101 1.64 -0.98 -4.75
CA LEU A 101 2.83 -0.31 -4.23
C LEU A 101 2.65 -0.08 -2.74
N ILE A 102 3.41 -0.80 -1.92
CA ILE A 102 3.26 -0.78 -0.46
C ILE A 102 4.54 -0.26 0.18
N THR A 103 4.41 0.74 1.06
CA THR A 103 5.52 1.26 1.86
C THR A 103 5.42 0.71 3.29
N GLY A 104 6.45 -0.02 3.73
CA GLY A 104 6.52 -0.58 5.07
C GLY A 104 6.69 0.50 6.14
N LEU A 105 5.92 0.39 7.21
CA LEU A 105 5.96 1.31 8.35
C LEU A 105 6.67 0.69 9.55
N CYS A 106 6.17 -0.46 10.02
CA CYS A 106 6.66 -1.10 11.22
C CYS A 106 6.39 -2.60 11.23
N ARG A 107 7.03 -3.32 12.14
CA ARG A 107 6.72 -4.73 12.41
C ARG A 107 5.55 -4.84 13.38
N PHE A 108 4.72 -5.85 13.18
CA PHE A 108 3.66 -6.24 14.11
C PHE A 108 3.69 -7.74 14.33
N SER A 109 3.13 -8.19 15.45
CA SER A 109 2.81 -9.58 15.69
C SER A 109 1.31 -9.81 15.54
N VAL A 110 0.91 -10.91 14.93
CA VAL A 110 -0.48 -11.35 14.84
C VAL A 110 -0.89 -11.90 16.20
N SER A 111 -1.88 -11.29 16.83
CA SER A 111 -2.43 -11.72 18.13
C SER A 111 -3.55 -12.74 17.95
N SER A 112 -4.53 -12.43 17.10
CA SER A 112 -5.69 -13.29 16.85
C SER A 112 -6.24 -13.08 15.44
N LEU A 113 -6.80 -14.12 14.82
CA LEU A 113 -7.54 -14.00 13.56
C LEU A 113 -8.99 -13.62 13.89
N LEU A 114 -9.45 -12.47 13.37
CA LEU A 114 -10.81 -12.00 13.59
C LEU A 114 -11.76 -12.48 12.51
N LYS A 115 -11.30 -12.52 11.26
CA LYS A 115 -12.10 -12.94 10.11
C LYS A 115 -11.21 -13.53 9.04
N GLU A 116 -11.71 -14.56 8.38
CA GLU A 116 -11.02 -15.17 7.25
C GLU A 116 -11.65 -14.79 5.90
N ARG A 117 -12.97 -14.71 5.82
CA ARG A 117 -13.72 -14.40 4.58
C ARG A 117 -14.45 -13.05 4.69
N PRO A 118 -14.48 -12.19 3.65
CA PRO A 118 -13.94 -12.36 2.29
C PRO A 118 -12.40 -12.21 2.20
N PHE A 119 -11.76 -11.62 3.19
CA PHE A 119 -10.31 -11.53 3.28
C PHE A 119 -9.88 -11.66 4.74
N VAL A 120 -8.59 -11.97 4.94
CA VAL A 120 -8.03 -12.17 6.27
C VAL A 120 -7.98 -10.83 7.01
N LEU A 121 -8.62 -10.78 8.17
CA LEU A 121 -8.62 -9.65 9.07
C LEU A 121 -8.15 -10.17 10.43
N ALA A 122 -7.06 -9.59 10.93
CA ALA A 122 -6.46 -10.02 12.16
C ALA A 122 -6.30 -8.87 13.13
N GLU A 123 -6.30 -9.22 14.41
CA GLU A 123 -5.82 -8.36 15.47
C GLU A 123 -4.30 -8.46 15.55
N VAL A 124 -3.66 -7.30 15.60
CA VAL A 124 -2.21 -7.18 15.54
C VAL A 124 -1.71 -6.30 16.68
N GLN A 125 -0.55 -6.68 17.20
CA GLN A 125 0.19 -5.90 18.17
C GLN A 125 1.44 -5.33 17.53
N VAL A 126 1.56 -4.00 17.48
CA VAL A 126 2.72 -3.33 16.90
C VAL A 126 3.94 -3.58 17.79
N LEU A 127 5.02 -4.09 17.19
CA LEU A 127 6.24 -4.48 17.90
C LEU A 127 7.27 -3.35 18.00
N CYS A 128 7.28 -2.42 17.04
CA CYS A 128 8.25 -1.33 17.06
C CYS A 128 7.66 -0.08 16.43
N CYS A 129 7.32 0.89 17.28
CA CYS A 129 6.95 2.22 16.85
C CYS A 129 8.19 3.12 16.93
N LEU A 130 9.16 2.96 16.03
CA LEU A 130 10.22 3.99 15.91
C LEU A 130 9.68 5.13 15.04
N THR A 131 8.77 5.90 15.62
CA THR A 131 7.96 6.97 14.97
C THR A 131 8.77 8.18 14.52
N ARG A 132 10.11 8.13 14.49
CA ARG A 132 10.98 9.29 14.20
C ARG A 132 11.54 9.35 12.77
N LEU A 133 11.63 8.23 12.05
CA LEU A 133 12.28 8.18 10.72
C LEU A 133 11.33 8.37 9.53
N LEU A 134 10.03 8.05 9.69
CA LEU A 134 9.04 8.23 8.61
C LEU A 134 8.78 9.70 8.25
N ALA A 135 8.97 10.63 9.19
CA ALA A 135 8.85 12.05 8.93
C ALA A 135 9.85 12.51 7.85
N VAL A 136 11.09 11.97 7.87
CA VAL A 136 12.13 12.32 6.89
C VAL A 136 11.78 11.79 5.49
N PHE A 137 11.26 10.57 5.40
CA PHE A 137 10.86 9.98 4.11
C PHE A 137 9.62 10.63 3.49
N LEU A 138 8.61 10.99 4.30
CA LEU A 138 7.46 11.75 3.81
C LEU A 138 7.86 13.16 3.37
N TYR A 139 8.76 13.81 4.11
CA TYR A 139 9.28 15.14 3.73
C TYR A 139 10.05 15.08 2.40
N PHE A 140 10.89 14.06 2.19
CA PHE A 140 11.61 13.89 0.93
C PHE A 140 10.67 13.61 -0.27
N ARG A 141 9.63 12.77 -0.09
CA ARG A 141 8.65 12.55 -1.17
C ARG A 141 7.84 13.81 -1.46
N PHE A 142 7.51 14.60 -0.45
CA PHE A 142 6.82 15.89 -0.63
C PHE A 142 7.67 16.87 -1.46
N ILE A 143 8.98 16.95 -1.19
CA ILE A 143 9.93 17.77 -1.97
C ILE A 143 10.00 17.30 -3.42
N THR A 144 10.12 15.99 -3.70
CA THR A 144 10.18 15.51 -5.08
C THR A 144 8.88 15.75 -5.86
N ALA A 145 7.73 15.66 -5.20
CA ALA A 145 6.44 15.90 -5.82
C ALA A 145 6.21 17.38 -6.15
N THR A 146 6.62 18.29 -5.27
CA THR A 146 6.58 19.73 -5.55
C THR A 146 7.61 20.15 -6.60
N TYR A 147 8.80 19.53 -6.62
CA TYR A 147 9.80 19.81 -7.65
C TYR A 147 9.33 19.43 -9.06
N TRP A 148 8.65 18.29 -9.21
CA TRP A 148 8.06 17.88 -10.50
C TRP A 148 6.83 18.70 -10.90
N ALA A 149 6.00 19.12 -9.94
CA ALA A 149 4.88 20.02 -10.23
C ALA A 149 5.35 21.41 -10.67
N GLY A 150 6.46 21.93 -10.11
CA GLY A 150 7.04 23.22 -10.51
C GLY A 150 7.65 23.22 -11.92
N VAL A 151 8.27 22.11 -12.33
CA VAL A 151 8.85 21.99 -13.69
C VAL A 151 7.77 21.93 -14.76
N PHE A 152 6.59 21.35 -14.48
CA PHE A 152 5.50 21.25 -15.46
C PHE A 152 4.82 22.61 -15.72
N ILE A 153 4.77 23.51 -14.74
CA ILE A 153 4.18 24.85 -14.90
C ILE A 153 5.05 25.75 -15.79
N SER A 154 6.37 25.53 -15.83
CA SER A 154 7.27 26.36 -16.63
C SER A 154 7.26 26.05 -18.14
N VAL A 155 6.67 24.93 -18.57
CA VAL A 155 6.66 24.51 -20.00
C VAL A 155 5.40 24.98 -20.74
N THR A 156 4.36 25.45 -20.03
CA THR A 156 3.10 25.92 -20.63
C THR A 156 3.06 27.42 -20.93
N SER A 157 4.15 28.18 -20.77
CA SER A 157 4.19 29.63 -21.08
C SER A 157 5.08 29.99 -22.26
N VAL A 158 4.98 29.25 -23.37
CA VAL A 158 5.53 29.70 -24.66
C VAL A 158 4.38 30.35 -25.44
N PRO A 159 4.30 31.70 -25.53
CA PRO A 159 3.34 32.35 -26.39
C PRO A 159 3.75 32.19 -27.86
N GLU A 160 2.83 31.55 -28.58
CA GLU A 160 2.57 31.56 -30.01
C GLU A 160 3.13 32.78 -30.78
N ILE A 161 4.15 32.55 -31.62
CA ILE A 161 4.48 33.45 -32.73
C ILE A 161 4.03 32.78 -34.02
N ARG A 162 2.83 33.16 -34.46
CA ARG A 162 2.29 32.89 -35.79
C ARG A 162 2.30 34.21 -36.57
N GLU A 163 2.65 34.08 -37.85
CA GLU A 163 2.60 35.08 -38.93
C GLU A 163 3.82 35.99 -39.12
N LEU A 164 4.59 35.73 -40.19
CA LEU A 164 4.56 36.56 -41.40
C LEU A 164 5.47 35.95 -42.48
N ARG A 165 4.87 35.14 -43.36
CA ARG A 165 5.38 34.85 -44.71
C ARG A 165 4.21 34.92 -45.69
N LYS A 166 4.10 36.05 -46.40
CA LYS A 166 3.52 36.30 -47.74
C LYS A 166 3.53 37.83 -47.92
N VAL A 167 4.45 38.34 -48.75
CA VAL A 167 4.17 38.95 -50.08
C VAL A 167 3.23 40.12 -49.97
#